data_AF-A0A932FXD1-F1
#
_entry.id   AF-A0A932FXD1-F1
#
_cell.length_a   1.000
_cell.length_b   1.000
_cell.length_c   1.000
_cell.angle_alpha   90.00
_cell.angle_beta   90.00
_cell.angle_gamma   90.00
#
_symmetry.space_group_name_H-M   'P 1'
#
loop_
_entity.id
_entity.type
_entity.pdbx_description
1 polymer ?
#
loop_
_entity_poly.entity_id
_entity_poly.type
_entity_poly.pdbx_seq_one_letter_code
_entity_poly.pdbx_strand_id
1 'polypeptide(L)'
;MKRLLVALVLLLSLLTSLVAPGLTALAAPTLHESNGNPNGADIFYGPYWRAQTFQAQASHTVTSVSLALVKSGNPGGSVVVSIRETDAAGYPVGSDLASGSLSTSSIGSSWSPTTWYSFNLSKEVTLTAGKSYAIVWRASGATESSPLYYLTNLSSTYAGGWVTGSANGTSWVEMVSRGWDAGFRVYGNSATASAPSPSPTPTPTPTPTPTPAPNPAPTPTLHESNGNPNGADIFYGSFWRAQTFQAQTSHTVTSVSLALVKSGNPGGSVVVSIRETDAAGYPVGSDLASG
;
A
#
# COMPACT_ATOMS: atom_id res chain seq x y z
N MET A 1 -41.25 -10.66 -64.20
CA MET A 1 -41.30 -10.32 -62.76
C MET A 1 -40.22 -11.17 -62.09
N LYS A 2 -38.93 -10.83 -61.98
CA LYS A 2 -38.29 -9.55 -61.60
C LYS A 2 -38.87 -8.99 -60.30
N ARG A 3 -37.98 -8.91 -59.29
CA ARG A 3 -37.92 -7.89 -58.22
C ARG A 3 -38.85 -8.08 -57.03
N LEU A 4 -38.36 -8.81 -56.02
CA LEU A 4 -38.57 -8.54 -54.59
C LEU A 4 -37.46 -9.26 -53.81
N LEU A 5 -36.18 -8.96 -54.09
CA LEU A 5 -35.35 -8.03 -53.32
C LEU A 5 -35.48 -8.33 -51.80
N VAL A 6 -34.54 -9.01 -51.15
CA VAL A 6 -33.22 -8.46 -50.75
C VAL A 6 -33.33 -7.23 -49.81
N ALA A 7 -34.53 -6.90 -49.33
CA ALA A 7 -34.81 -5.69 -48.54
C ALA A 7 -34.97 -5.90 -47.02
N LEU A 8 -34.55 -7.04 -46.46
CA LEU A 8 -34.54 -7.23 -44.98
C LEU A 8 -33.15 -7.49 -44.38
N VAL A 9 -32.09 -7.45 -45.21
CA VAL A 9 -30.69 -7.51 -44.74
C VAL A 9 -29.96 -6.17 -44.94
N LEU A 10 -30.69 -5.11 -45.34
CA LEU A 10 -30.13 -3.82 -45.74
C LEU A 10 -30.84 -2.62 -45.08
N LEU A 11 -31.25 -2.77 -43.81
CA LEU A 11 -31.64 -1.63 -42.97
C LEU A 11 -31.01 -1.70 -41.56
N LEU A 12 -29.74 -2.11 -41.51
CA LEU A 12 -28.84 -1.75 -40.42
C LEU A 12 -27.54 -1.18 -41.00
N SER A 13 -27.68 -0.35 -42.03
CA SER A 13 -26.59 0.47 -42.56
C SER A 13 -26.55 1.81 -41.82
N LEU A 14 -25.37 2.09 -41.29
CA LEU A 14 -24.86 3.42 -40.91
C LEU A 14 -25.42 4.08 -39.64
N LEU A 15 -25.01 3.55 -38.48
CA LEU A 15 -24.37 4.42 -37.49
C LEU A 15 -22.86 4.16 -37.55
N THR A 16 -22.18 4.80 -38.51
CA THR A 16 -20.75 5.07 -38.36
C THR A 16 -20.64 6.05 -37.20
N SER A 17 -20.38 5.53 -35.98
CA SER A 17 -20.06 6.39 -34.86
C SER A 17 -18.83 7.19 -35.25
N LEU A 18 -18.98 8.50 -35.20
CA LEU A 18 -17.90 9.47 -35.20
C LEU A 18 -16.96 9.10 -34.04
N VAL A 19 -15.94 8.27 -34.29
CA VAL A 19 -14.87 8.05 -33.32
C VAL A 19 -14.07 9.34 -33.34
N ALA A 20 -14.33 10.20 -32.36
CA ALA A 20 -13.47 11.32 -32.08
C ALA A 20 -12.03 10.78 -31.87
N PRO A 21 -11.04 11.19 -32.66
CA PRO A 21 -9.66 10.84 -32.37
C PRO A 21 -9.26 11.60 -31.10
N GLY A 22 -8.97 10.89 -30.01
CA GLY A 22 -8.37 11.52 -28.83
C GLY A 22 -8.79 11.01 -27.46
N LEU A 23 -9.69 10.03 -27.36
CA LEU A 23 -9.92 9.32 -26.10
C LEU A 23 -9.32 7.92 -26.22
N THR A 24 -8.03 7.80 -25.90
CA THR A 24 -7.45 6.49 -25.56
C THR A 24 -8.22 5.98 -24.35
N ALA A 25 -9.15 5.04 -24.55
CA ALA A 25 -9.75 4.31 -23.45
C ALA A 25 -8.59 3.69 -22.64
N LEU A 26 -8.55 3.94 -21.33
CA LEU A 26 -7.59 3.25 -20.47
C LEU A 26 -7.77 1.75 -20.71
N ALA A 27 -6.69 1.05 -21.05
CA ALA A 27 -6.73 -0.40 -21.21
C ALA A 27 -7.27 -1.01 -19.91
N ALA A 28 -8.14 -2.03 -20.03
CA ALA A 28 -8.64 -2.73 -18.86
C ALA A 28 -7.45 -3.32 -18.07
N PRO A 29 -7.49 -3.29 -16.72
CA PRO A 29 -6.43 -3.87 -15.89
C PRO A 29 -6.11 -5.32 -16.30
N THR A 30 -4.82 -5.62 -16.41
CA THR A 30 -4.34 -6.96 -16.77
C THR A 30 -4.09 -7.80 -15.52
N LEU A 31 -4.25 -9.12 -15.63
CA LEU A 31 -3.90 -10.06 -14.56
C LEU A 31 -2.37 -10.25 -14.54
N HIS A 32 -1.73 -9.96 -13.42
CA HIS A 32 -0.27 -10.09 -13.26
C HIS A 32 0.10 -11.31 -12.43
N GLU A 33 -0.53 -11.48 -11.27
CA GLU A 33 -0.22 -12.57 -10.33
C GLU A 33 -1.47 -13.37 -10.00
N SER A 34 -1.39 -14.71 -9.95
CA SER A 34 -2.55 -15.51 -9.54
C SER A 34 -2.21 -16.91 -9.07
N ASN A 35 -3.09 -17.43 -8.21
CA ASN A 35 -3.23 -18.85 -7.91
C ASN A 35 -4.70 -19.24 -8.08
N GLY A 36 -5.04 -19.88 -9.21
CA GLY A 36 -6.42 -19.99 -9.69
C GLY A 36 -7.20 -21.24 -9.27
N ASN A 37 -6.55 -22.25 -8.68
CA ASN A 37 -7.12 -23.60 -8.51
C ASN A 37 -7.16 -24.04 -7.04
N PRO A 38 -7.91 -23.37 -6.15
CA PRO A 38 -7.99 -23.79 -4.77
C PRO A 38 -8.70 -25.16 -4.63
N ASN A 39 -8.21 -25.99 -3.71
CA ASN A 39 -8.71 -27.33 -3.39
C ASN A 39 -8.92 -27.55 -1.87
N GLY A 40 -8.76 -26.50 -1.06
CA GLY A 40 -9.00 -26.47 0.38
C GLY A 40 -9.55 -25.11 0.81
N ALA A 41 -9.67 -24.91 2.12
CA ALA A 41 -10.05 -23.64 2.70
C ALA A 41 -9.48 -23.49 4.12
N ASP A 42 -9.31 -22.25 4.56
CA ASP A 42 -9.06 -21.93 5.95
C ASP A 42 -9.87 -20.72 6.41
N ILE A 43 -10.11 -20.66 7.72
CA ILE A 43 -11.02 -19.75 8.38
C ILE A 43 -10.32 -18.44 8.80
N PHE A 44 -11.05 -17.34 8.76
CA PHE A 44 -10.66 -16.08 9.40
C PHE A 44 -11.88 -15.33 9.95
N TYR A 45 -11.68 -14.65 11.08
CA TYR A 45 -12.71 -13.85 11.75
C TYR A 45 -12.06 -12.94 12.81
N GLY A 46 -12.79 -11.92 13.23
CA GLY A 46 -12.41 -11.04 14.33
C GLY A 46 -10.99 -10.49 14.17
N PRO A 47 -10.11 -10.67 15.17
CA PRO A 47 -8.76 -10.11 15.15
C PRO A 47 -7.79 -10.93 14.29
N TYR A 48 -8.18 -12.11 13.79
CA TYR A 48 -7.30 -13.00 13.05
C TYR A 48 -7.16 -12.56 11.60
N TRP A 49 -5.97 -12.06 11.28
CA TRP A 49 -5.61 -11.66 9.93
C TRP A 49 -4.91 -12.82 9.22
N ARG A 50 -4.97 -12.78 7.91
CA ARG A 50 -4.30 -13.72 7.03
C ARG A 50 -3.61 -12.95 5.92
N ALA A 51 -2.58 -13.53 5.36
CA ALA A 51 -1.93 -12.99 4.20
C ALA A 51 -1.42 -14.09 3.28
N GLN A 52 -1.38 -13.77 2.00
CA GLN A 52 -0.64 -14.50 0.98
C GLN A 52 0.55 -13.64 0.61
N THR A 53 1.75 -14.15 0.84
CA THR A 53 2.97 -13.51 0.37
C THR A 53 3.24 -13.95 -1.06
N PHE A 54 3.92 -13.13 -1.85
CA PHE A 54 4.30 -13.46 -3.21
C PHE A 54 5.49 -12.60 -3.64
N GLN A 55 6.30 -13.10 -4.56
CA GLN A 55 7.32 -12.30 -5.22
C GLN A 55 6.76 -11.78 -6.55
N ALA A 56 6.78 -10.46 -6.77
CA ALA A 56 6.30 -9.89 -8.02
C ALA A 56 7.19 -10.34 -9.19
N GLN A 57 6.61 -10.94 -10.22
CA GLN A 57 7.34 -11.48 -11.37
C GLN A 57 7.80 -10.40 -12.34
N ALA A 58 7.04 -9.29 -12.42
CA ALA A 58 7.34 -8.13 -13.23
C ALA A 58 6.96 -6.85 -12.49
N SER A 59 7.56 -5.72 -12.88
CA SER A 59 7.16 -4.41 -12.36
C SER A 59 5.84 -3.98 -13.00
N HIS A 60 4.86 -3.60 -12.19
CA HIS A 60 3.52 -3.18 -12.63
C HIS A 60 2.82 -2.36 -11.54
N THR A 61 1.75 -1.64 -11.87
CA THR A 61 0.87 -1.08 -10.84
C THR A 61 -0.27 -2.04 -10.54
N VAL A 62 -0.76 -2.03 -9.31
CA VAL A 62 -1.89 -2.83 -8.84
C VAL A 62 -3.07 -1.90 -8.58
N THR A 63 -4.20 -2.21 -9.20
CA THR A 63 -5.45 -1.46 -9.07
C THR A 63 -6.49 -2.24 -8.27
N SER A 64 -6.44 -3.57 -8.31
CA SER A 64 -7.38 -4.42 -7.59
C SER A 64 -6.80 -5.80 -7.26
N VAL A 65 -7.35 -6.41 -6.23
CA VAL A 65 -7.05 -7.78 -5.82
C VAL A 65 -8.35 -8.57 -5.76
N SER A 66 -8.37 -9.79 -6.28
CA SER A 66 -9.47 -10.72 -6.05
C SER A 66 -9.07 -11.85 -5.11
N LEU A 67 -9.99 -12.20 -4.22
CA LEU A 67 -9.88 -13.38 -3.36
C LEU A 67 -11.05 -14.34 -3.60
N ALA A 68 -10.74 -15.63 -3.53
CA ALA A 68 -11.75 -16.68 -3.50
C ALA A 68 -12.27 -16.85 -2.07
N LEU A 69 -13.52 -16.44 -1.82
CA LEU A 69 -14.10 -16.35 -0.47
C LEU A 69 -15.45 -17.06 -0.39
N VAL A 70 -15.79 -17.51 0.82
CA VAL A 70 -17.13 -17.98 1.17
C VAL A 70 -17.43 -17.58 2.62
N LYS A 71 -18.68 -17.22 2.92
CA LYS A 71 -19.12 -16.92 4.30
C LYS A 71 -19.90 -18.08 4.90
N SER A 72 -19.80 -18.22 6.22
CA SER A 72 -20.71 -19.04 7.01
C SER A 72 -21.47 -18.14 7.99
N GLY A 73 -22.79 -18.30 8.07
CA GLY A 73 -23.66 -17.40 8.84
C GLY A 73 -23.81 -16.00 8.22
N ASN A 74 -23.93 -15.00 9.10
CA ASN A 74 -24.11 -13.58 8.79
C ASN A 74 -23.01 -12.72 9.43
N PRO A 75 -21.74 -12.83 8.98
CA PRO A 75 -20.64 -12.03 9.52
C PRO A 75 -20.96 -10.54 9.45
N GLY A 76 -20.59 -9.78 10.48
CA GLY A 76 -20.76 -8.33 10.49
C GLY A 76 -19.61 -7.58 9.81
N GLY A 77 -19.87 -6.33 9.44
CA GLY A 77 -18.84 -5.40 8.96
C GLY A 77 -18.39 -5.65 7.52
N SER A 78 -17.08 -5.55 7.30
CA SER A 78 -16.48 -5.62 5.97
C SER A 78 -15.29 -6.56 5.96
N VAL A 79 -15.07 -7.19 4.81
CA VAL A 79 -13.78 -7.78 4.47
C VAL A 79 -12.91 -6.67 3.92
N VAL A 80 -11.72 -6.49 4.49
CA VAL A 80 -10.70 -5.57 3.99
C VAL A 80 -9.55 -6.38 3.41
N VAL A 81 -9.14 -6.04 2.19
CA VAL A 81 -7.96 -6.59 1.51
C VAL A 81 -6.97 -5.45 1.27
N SER A 82 -5.69 -5.69 1.50
CA SER A 82 -4.63 -4.69 1.39
C SER A 82 -3.35 -5.29 0.84
N ILE A 83 -2.48 -4.44 0.29
CA ILE A 83 -1.11 -4.81 -0.07
C ILE A 83 -0.15 -4.28 0.99
N ARG A 84 0.82 -5.10 1.41
CA ARG A 84 1.94 -4.70 2.28
C ARG A 84 3.27 -5.13 1.69
N GLU A 85 4.32 -4.47 2.15
CA GLU A 85 5.71 -4.94 2.00
C GLU A 85 5.96 -6.15 2.90
N THR A 86 7.03 -6.91 2.62
CA THR A 86 7.50 -7.98 3.51
C THR A 86 8.90 -7.73 4.06
N ASP A 87 9.22 -8.32 5.20
CA ASP A 87 10.58 -8.42 5.70
C ASP A 87 11.42 -9.47 4.91
N ALA A 88 12.67 -9.64 5.32
CA ALA A 88 13.59 -10.61 4.71
C ALA A 88 13.17 -12.08 4.92
N ALA A 89 12.34 -12.37 5.93
CA ALA A 89 11.77 -13.70 6.16
C ALA A 89 10.47 -13.93 5.35
N GLY A 90 9.99 -12.90 4.66
CA GLY A 90 8.79 -12.87 3.85
C GLY A 90 7.51 -12.60 4.64
N TYR A 91 7.59 -12.11 5.88
CA TYR A 91 6.41 -11.75 6.65
C TYR A 91 5.96 -10.31 6.36
N PRO A 92 4.65 -10.02 6.34
CA PRO A 92 4.15 -8.67 6.12
C PRO A 92 4.66 -7.69 7.19
N VAL A 93 5.09 -6.50 6.75
CA VAL A 93 5.58 -5.43 7.64
C VAL A 93 5.03 -4.07 7.24
N GLY A 94 5.10 -3.12 8.18
CA GLY A 94 4.66 -1.74 7.98
C GLY A 94 3.14 -1.59 7.83
N SER A 95 2.73 -0.41 7.40
CA SER A 95 1.33 -0.07 7.12
C SER A 95 0.87 -0.60 5.75
N ASP A 96 -0.44 -0.64 5.53
CA ASP A 96 -1.04 -0.96 4.23
C ASP A 96 -0.55 0.06 3.18
N LEU A 97 0.01 -0.42 2.06
CA LEU A 97 0.38 0.41 0.91
C LEU A 97 -0.89 0.97 0.25
N ALA A 98 -1.91 0.13 0.09
CA ALA A 98 -3.27 0.48 -0.26
C ALA A 98 -4.23 -0.62 0.20
N SER A 99 -5.52 -0.29 0.30
CA SER A 99 -6.56 -1.24 0.71
C SER A 99 -7.86 -1.05 -0.06
N GLY A 100 -8.63 -2.12 -0.20
CA GLY A 100 -10.01 -2.13 -0.68
C GLY A 100 -10.91 -2.90 0.29
N SER A 101 -12.21 -2.66 0.25
CA SER A 101 -13.15 -3.34 1.13
C SER A 101 -14.45 -3.71 0.42
N LEU A 102 -15.05 -4.83 0.84
CA LEU A 102 -16.40 -5.23 0.50
C LEU A 102 -17.19 -5.51 1.77
N SER A 103 -18.50 -5.23 1.75
CA SER A 103 -19.39 -5.64 2.84
C SER A 103 -19.38 -7.16 2.97
N THR A 104 -19.37 -7.68 4.19
CA THR A 104 -19.51 -9.14 4.41
C THR A 104 -20.82 -9.68 3.86
N SER A 105 -21.86 -8.84 3.78
CA SER A 105 -23.16 -9.20 3.19
C SER A 105 -23.13 -9.42 1.68
N SER A 106 -22.13 -8.91 0.96
CA SER A 106 -21.97 -9.17 -0.49
C SER A 106 -21.24 -10.48 -0.77
N ILE A 107 -20.68 -11.13 0.25
CA ILE A 107 -20.00 -12.43 0.12
C ILE A 107 -21.05 -13.54 0.15
N GLY A 108 -20.93 -14.50 -0.75
CA GLY A 108 -21.82 -15.64 -0.90
C GLY A 108 -21.46 -16.76 0.06
N SER A 109 -22.44 -17.64 0.31
CA SER A 109 -22.27 -18.83 1.16
C SER A 109 -22.14 -20.13 0.37
N SER A 110 -22.01 -20.05 -0.97
CA SER A 110 -21.81 -21.25 -1.80
C SER A 110 -20.34 -21.62 -1.86
N TRP A 111 -20.05 -22.90 -1.61
CA TRP A 111 -18.71 -23.48 -1.70
C TRP A 111 -18.34 -23.91 -3.12
N SER A 112 -19.32 -24.09 -4.01
CA SER A 112 -19.10 -24.48 -5.40
C SER A 112 -20.15 -23.84 -6.33
N PRO A 113 -19.76 -23.31 -7.50
CA PRO A 113 -18.38 -23.13 -7.95
C PRO A 113 -17.64 -22.07 -7.12
N THR A 114 -16.31 -22.08 -7.18
CA THR A 114 -15.47 -21.05 -6.55
C THR A 114 -15.88 -19.66 -7.01
N THR A 115 -16.24 -18.80 -6.05
CA THR A 115 -16.62 -17.41 -6.32
C THR A 115 -15.47 -16.47 -5.97
N TRP A 116 -15.15 -15.57 -6.89
CA TRP A 116 -14.07 -14.59 -6.78
C TRP A 116 -14.64 -13.21 -6.49
N TYR A 117 -14.11 -12.55 -5.46
CA TYR A 117 -14.53 -11.21 -5.04
C TYR A 117 -13.40 -10.22 -5.28
N SER A 118 -13.65 -9.20 -6.09
CA SER A 118 -12.68 -8.17 -6.42
C SER A 118 -12.76 -6.96 -5.50
N PHE A 119 -11.62 -6.55 -4.97
CA PHE A 119 -11.44 -5.41 -4.09
C PHE A 119 -10.65 -4.35 -4.85
N ASN A 120 -11.31 -3.26 -5.23
CA ASN A 120 -10.63 -2.09 -5.79
C ASN A 120 -9.81 -1.42 -4.70
N LEU A 121 -8.52 -1.19 -4.96
CA LEU A 121 -7.63 -0.54 -3.99
C LEU A 121 -7.86 0.97 -3.98
N SER A 122 -7.68 1.59 -2.81
CA SER A 122 -7.85 3.03 -2.58
C SER A 122 -6.94 3.92 -3.44
N LYS A 123 -5.83 3.36 -3.94
CA LYS A 123 -4.89 3.98 -4.87
C LYS A 123 -4.07 2.90 -5.56
N GLU A 124 -3.45 3.24 -6.68
CA GLU A 124 -2.53 2.33 -7.36
C GLU A 124 -1.26 2.08 -6.53
N VAL A 125 -0.79 0.84 -6.50
CA VAL A 125 0.46 0.44 -5.83
C VAL A 125 1.45 -0.07 -6.87
N THR A 126 2.65 0.50 -6.94
CA THR A 126 3.70 -0.02 -7.83
C THR A 126 4.41 -1.19 -7.16
N LEU A 127 4.36 -2.36 -7.79
CA LEU A 127 5.19 -3.51 -7.43
C LEU A 127 6.45 -3.52 -8.28
N THR A 128 7.57 -3.88 -7.67
CA THR A 128 8.87 -4.01 -8.34
C THR A 128 9.19 -5.48 -8.59
N ALA A 129 9.59 -5.82 -9.82
CA ALA A 129 10.01 -7.17 -10.17
C ALA A 129 11.06 -7.72 -9.19
N GLY A 130 10.89 -8.97 -8.75
CA GLY A 130 11.77 -9.66 -7.82
C GLY A 130 11.60 -9.27 -6.34
N LYS A 131 10.76 -8.28 -6.02
CA LYS A 131 10.47 -7.91 -4.63
C LYS A 131 9.27 -8.68 -4.09
N SER A 132 9.32 -9.06 -2.82
CA SER A 132 8.23 -9.75 -2.13
C SER A 132 7.25 -8.78 -1.48
N TYR A 133 5.96 -9.12 -1.61
CA TYR A 133 4.83 -8.36 -1.09
C TYR A 133 3.82 -9.33 -0.45
N ALA A 134 2.86 -8.78 0.29
CA ALA A 134 1.79 -9.54 0.90
C ALA A 134 0.42 -8.97 0.56
N ILE A 135 -0.48 -9.84 0.11
CA ILE A 135 -1.92 -9.59 0.09
C ILE A 135 -2.44 -9.94 1.47
N VAL A 136 -2.88 -8.95 2.24
CA VAL A 136 -3.37 -9.10 3.62
C VAL A 136 -4.89 -8.95 3.63
N TRP A 137 -5.61 -9.90 4.25
CA TRP A 137 -7.06 -9.81 4.45
C TRP A 137 -7.49 -10.01 5.90
N ARG A 138 -8.60 -9.34 6.24
CA ARG A 138 -9.15 -9.25 7.61
C ARG A 138 -10.64 -8.94 7.58
N ALA A 139 -11.37 -9.40 8.60
CA ALA A 139 -12.80 -9.11 8.80
C ALA A 139 -13.10 -8.96 10.29
N SER A 140 -12.84 -7.77 10.84
CA SER A 140 -12.94 -7.51 12.29
C SER A 140 -14.34 -7.65 12.87
N GLY A 141 -15.38 -7.48 12.04
CA GLY A 141 -16.79 -7.67 12.44
C GLY A 141 -17.30 -9.11 12.34
N ALA A 142 -16.52 -10.04 11.78
CA ALA A 142 -16.86 -11.46 11.75
C ALA A 142 -16.54 -12.12 13.09
N THR A 143 -17.28 -13.17 13.44
CA THR A 143 -17.10 -13.92 14.69
C THR A 143 -16.80 -15.38 14.39
N GLU A 144 -16.38 -16.13 15.41
CA GLU A 144 -16.16 -17.58 15.28
C GLU A 144 -17.44 -18.33 14.90
N SER A 145 -18.59 -17.90 15.43
CA SER A 145 -19.92 -18.44 15.11
C SER A 145 -20.43 -18.03 13.72
N SER A 146 -19.81 -17.01 13.11
CA SER A 146 -20.22 -16.46 11.83
C SER A 146 -19.00 -15.98 11.03
N PRO A 147 -18.11 -16.90 10.60
CA PRO A 147 -16.81 -16.56 10.04
C PRO A 147 -16.84 -16.39 8.51
N LEU A 148 -15.69 -16.02 7.97
CA LEU A 148 -15.38 -16.18 6.55
C LEU A 148 -14.29 -17.22 6.35
N TYR A 149 -14.26 -17.78 5.15
CA TYR A 149 -13.20 -18.67 4.68
C TYR A 149 -12.59 -18.11 3.41
N TYR A 150 -11.28 -18.25 3.30
CA TYR A 150 -10.57 -18.10 2.03
C TYR A 150 -10.24 -19.49 1.50
N LEU A 151 -10.40 -19.67 0.20
CA LEU A 151 -10.10 -20.93 -0.45
C LEU A 151 -8.58 -21.03 -0.66
N THR A 152 -8.01 -22.20 -0.41
CA THR A 152 -6.57 -22.47 -0.46
C THR A 152 -6.24 -23.53 -1.50
N ASN A 153 -5.02 -23.52 -2.03
CA ASN A 153 -4.40 -24.61 -2.74
C ASN A 153 -3.36 -25.25 -1.81
N LEU A 154 -3.57 -26.52 -1.50
CA LEU A 154 -2.73 -27.28 -0.56
C LEU A 154 -1.58 -28.04 -1.25
N SER A 155 -1.48 -27.92 -2.57
CA SER A 155 -0.64 -28.80 -3.40
C SER A 155 0.19 -28.10 -4.47
N SER A 156 -0.20 -26.89 -4.88
CA SER A 156 0.50 -26.10 -5.89
C SER A 156 0.84 -24.77 -5.28
N THR A 157 2.14 -24.54 -5.10
CA THR A 157 2.63 -23.32 -4.49
C THR A 157 2.81 -22.22 -5.51
N TYR A 158 2.36 -21.00 -5.21
CA TYR A 158 2.79 -19.85 -5.99
C TYR A 158 4.27 -19.59 -5.65
N ALA A 159 5.15 -19.53 -6.65
CA ALA A 159 6.59 -19.44 -6.42
C ALA A 159 6.96 -18.16 -5.66
N GLY A 160 7.77 -18.29 -4.60
CA GLY A 160 8.21 -17.14 -3.79
C GLY A 160 7.12 -16.58 -2.87
N GLY A 161 6.09 -17.37 -2.56
CA GLY A 161 4.96 -17.00 -1.71
C GLY A 161 4.44 -18.14 -0.85
N TRP A 162 3.70 -17.80 0.21
CA TRP A 162 2.95 -18.73 1.06
C TRP A 162 1.90 -18.00 1.90
N VAL A 163 0.98 -18.74 2.50
CA VAL A 163 0.01 -18.22 3.48
C VAL A 163 0.63 -18.04 4.87
N THR A 164 0.40 -16.89 5.49
CA THR A 164 0.78 -16.57 6.87
C THR A 164 -0.38 -15.96 7.65
N GLY A 165 -0.35 -16.08 8.98
CA GLY A 165 -1.40 -15.60 9.87
C GLY A 165 -0.88 -14.60 10.89
N SER A 166 -1.78 -13.76 11.40
CA SER A 166 -1.50 -12.87 12.52
C SER A 166 -2.72 -12.77 13.43
N ALA A 167 -2.49 -12.60 14.73
CA ALA A 167 -3.55 -12.40 15.72
C ALA A 167 -4.07 -10.95 15.75
N ASN A 168 -3.40 -10.00 15.10
CA ASN A 168 -3.71 -8.56 15.21
C ASN A 168 -3.12 -7.71 14.07
N GLY A 169 -2.41 -8.32 13.10
CA GLY A 169 -1.76 -7.62 12.00
C GLY A 169 -0.39 -7.03 12.31
N THR A 170 0.20 -7.30 13.49
CA THR A 170 1.53 -6.81 13.88
C THR A 170 2.59 -7.92 13.86
N SER A 171 2.28 -9.09 14.43
CA SER A 171 3.20 -10.22 14.50
C SER A 171 2.66 -11.36 13.65
N TRP A 172 3.48 -11.83 12.72
CA TRP A 172 3.10 -12.83 11.74
C TRP A 172 3.77 -14.16 12.02
N VAL A 173 3.02 -15.23 11.82
CA VAL A 173 3.47 -16.60 12.03
C VAL A 173 3.23 -17.43 10.78
N GLU A 174 4.07 -18.42 10.60
CA GLU A 174 3.86 -19.43 9.57
C GLU A 174 2.56 -20.19 9.81
N MET A 175 1.81 -20.44 8.73
CA MET A 175 0.68 -21.37 8.75
C MET A 175 1.11 -22.68 8.09
N VAL A 176 0.99 -23.78 8.86
CA VAL A 176 1.16 -25.18 8.45
C VAL A 176 2.18 -25.38 7.30
N SER A 177 3.47 -25.33 7.62
CA SER A 177 4.59 -25.74 6.76
C SER A 177 4.85 -24.94 5.47
N ARG A 178 4.36 -23.70 5.35
CA ARG A 178 4.48 -22.85 4.13
C ARG A 178 4.01 -23.52 2.83
N GLY A 179 3.20 -24.58 2.94
CA GLY A 179 2.76 -25.38 1.79
C GLY A 179 1.40 -24.96 1.24
N TRP A 180 0.79 -23.93 1.82
CA TRP A 180 -0.56 -23.47 1.47
C TRP A 180 -0.49 -22.13 0.76
N ASP A 181 -1.26 -22.00 -0.31
CA ASP A 181 -1.45 -20.73 -1.03
C ASP A 181 -2.92 -20.37 -1.10
N ALA A 182 -3.27 -19.11 -0.91
CA ALA A 182 -4.63 -18.64 -1.10
C ALA A 182 -5.01 -18.64 -2.58
N GLY A 183 -6.31 -18.77 -2.87
CA GLY A 183 -6.86 -18.43 -4.17
C GLY A 183 -6.90 -16.92 -4.33
N PHE A 184 -5.91 -16.36 -5.03
CA PHE A 184 -5.79 -14.91 -5.24
C PHE A 184 -5.56 -14.55 -6.71
N ARG A 185 -5.87 -13.30 -7.05
CA ARG A 185 -5.55 -12.65 -8.33
C ARG A 185 -5.16 -11.20 -8.10
N VAL A 186 -4.08 -10.73 -8.71
CA VAL A 186 -3.61 -9.34 -8.67
C VAL A 186 -3.77 -8.74 -10.05
N TYR A 187 -4.54 -7.65 -10.14
CA TYR A 187 -4.77 -6.94 -11.38
C TYR A 187 -4.20 -5.53 -11.32
N GLY A 188 -3.73 -5.06 -12.47
CA GLY A 188 -3.41 -3.65 -12.64
C GLY A 188 -2.74 -3.35 -13.97
N ASN A 189 -2.04 -2.23 -14.05
CA ASN A 189 -1.51 -1.74 -15.31
C ASN A 189 -0.08 -2.24 -15.47
N SER A 190 0.23 -2.85 -16.62
CA SER A 190 1.62 -3.16 -16.97
C SER A 190 2.46 -1.90 -16.83
N ALA A 191 3.68 -2.01 -16.31
CA ALA A 191 4.64 -0.94 -16.46
C ALA A 191 4.74 -0.67 -17.96
N THR A 192 4.27 0.49 -18.41
CA THR A 192 4.63 0.93 -19.74
C THR A 192 6.14 0.95 -19.73
N ALA A 193 6.76 0.17 -20.61
CA ALA A 193 8.17 0.36 -20.90
C ALA A 193 8.27 1.83 -21.27
N SER A 194 8.74 2.66 -20.35
CA SER A 194 9.27 3.96 -20.72
C SER A 194 10.25 3.62 -21.82
N ALA A 195 9.90 3.99 -23.06
CA ALA A 195 10.73 3.75 -24.23
C ALA A 195 12.17 4.10 -23.82
N PRO A 196 13.18 3.29 -24.19
CA PRO A 196 14.55 3.65 -23.90
C PRO A 196 14.69 5.11 -24.31
N SER A 197 14.98 5.97 -23.34
CA SER A 197 15.19 7.39 -23.61
C SER A 197 16.18 7.41 -24.78
N PRO A 198 15.85 8.02 -25.93
CA PRO A 198 16.79 8.03 -27.04
C PRO A 198 18.10 8.54 -26.49
N SER A 199 19.17 7.76 -26.68
CA SER A 199 20.53 8.21 -26.36
C SER A 199 20.65 9.62 -26.92
N PRO A 200 20.98 10.64 -26.10
CA PRO A 200 20.98 12.00 -26.57
C PRO A 200 21.93 12.10 -27.76
N THR A 201 21.39 12.37 -28.94
CA THR A 201 22.18 12.86 -30.07
C THR A 201 22.94 14.07 -29.54
N PRO A 202 24.27 14.19 -29.74
CA PRO A 202 25.01 15.36 -29.32
C PRO A 202 24.31 16.59 -29.90
N THR A 203 23.70 17.36 -29.01
CA THR A 203 22.97 18.56 -29.38
C THR A 203 24.03 19.60 -29.74
N PRO A 204 23.97 20.26 -30.92
CA PRO A 204 24.86 21.39 -31.18
C PRO A 204 24.69 22.37 -30.03
N THR A 205 25.81 22.79 -29.45
CA THR A 205 25.85 23.61 -28.24
C THR A 205 24.88 24.80 -28.38
N PRO A 206 23.76 24.83 -27.63
CA PRO A 206 22.90 25.99 -27.66
C PRO A 206 23.66 27.15 -27.03
N THR A 207 23.60 28.30 -27.71
CA THR A 207 23.94 29.59 -27.11
C THR A 207 23.27 29.67 -25.73
N PRO A 208 23.99 30.05 -24.66
CA PRO A 208 23.48 29.96 -23.29
C PRO A 208 22.12 30.65 -23.19
N THR A 209 21.10 29.83 -22.96
CA THR A 209 19.78 30.30 -22.55
C THR A 209 19.84 30.46 -21.04
N PRO A 210 19.42 31.61 -20.47
CA PRO A 210 19.47 31.81 -19.03
C PRO A 210 18.72 30.69 -18.32
N THR A 211 19.41 30.00 -17.41
CA THR A 211 18.86 28.91 -16.61
C THR A 211 17.66 29.44 -15.82
N PRO A 212 16.45 28.86 -15.97
CA PRO A 212 15.36 29.14 -15.06
C PRO A 212 15.81 28.75 -13.64
N ALA A 213 15.64 29.66 -12.69
CA ALA A 213 16.01 29.42 -11.31
C ALA A 213 15.37 28.11 -10.79
N PRO A 214 16.08 27.32 -9.98
CA PRO A 214 15.52 26.10 -9.40
C PRO A 214 14.21 26.43 -8.69
N ASN A 215 13.19 25.60 -8.93
CA ASN A 215 11.93 25.70 -8.19
C ASN A 215 12.26 25.59 -6.69
N PRO A 216 11.86 26.56 -5.86
CA PRO A 216 12.20 26.53 -4.44
C PRO A 216 11.69 25.23 -3.82
N ALA A 217 12.53 24.60 -2.98
CA ALA A 217 12.10 23.50 -2.14
C ALA A 217 10.86 23.94 -1.34
N PRO A 218 9.90 23.04 -1.09
CA PRO A 218 8.75 23.37 -0.26
C PRO A 218 9.24 23.91 1.08
N THR A 219 8.81 25.13 1.43
CA THR A 219 9.15 25.74 2.71
C THR A 219 8.60 24.86 3.83
N PRO A 220 9.42 24.46 4.82
CA PRO A 220 8.92 23.75 5.99
C PRO A 220 7.79 24.52 6.64
N THR A 221 6.69 23.85 6.95
CA THR A 221 5.59 24.43 7.72
C THR A 221 5.91 24.31 9.20
N LEU A 222 5.73 25.41 9.95
CA LEU A 222 5.87 25.39 11.40
C LEU A 222 4.66 24.66 12.02
N HIS A 223 4.90 23.54 12.69
CA HIS A 223 3.86 22.76 13.37
C HIS A 223 3.81 23.06 14.87
N GLU A 224 4.97 23.09 15.54
CA GLU A 224 5.07 23.41 16.96
C GLU A 224 6.05 24.54 17.22
N SER A 225 5.64 25.52 18.05
CA SER A 225 6.54 26.58 18.49
C SER A 225 6.15 27.15 19.85
N ASN A 226 7.16 27.54 20.61
CA ASN A 226 7.03 28.45 21.74
C ASN A 226 7.60 29.82 21.31
N GLY A 227 6.89 30.52 20.43
CA GLY A 227 7.39 31.59 19.56
C GLY A 227 7.99 32.85 20.21
N ASN A 228 8.13 32.90 21.53
CA ASN A 228 8.81 34.00 22.23
C ASN A 228 9.52 33.53 23.52
N PRO A 229 10.75 32.99 23.43
CA PRO A 229 11.50 32.59 24.62
C PRO A 229 11.90 33.83 25.44
N ASN A 230 11.54 33.88 26.72
CA ASN A 230 11.81 34.98 27.64
C ASN A 230 12.81 34.64 28.76
N GLY A 231 13.43 33.45 28.68
CA GLY A 231 14.40 32.96 29.64
C GLY A 231 15.35 31.95 29.00
N ALA A 232 16.49 31.71 29.66
CA ALA A 232 17.49 30.74 29.23
C ALA A 232 17.83 29.81 30.40
N ASP A 233 17.99 28.53 30.11
CA ASP A 233 18.59 27.55 31.02
C ASP A 233 19.91 27.04 30.43
N ILE A 234 20.81 26.59 31.30
CA ILE A 234 22.12 26.07 30.92
C ILE A 234 22.08 24.55 30.76
N PHE A 235 22.79 24.06 29.76
CA PHE A 235 23.12 22.64 29.58
C PHE A 235 24.59 22.50 29.18
N TYR A 236 25.23 21.42 29.64
CA TYR A 236 26.65 21.15 29.39
C TYR A 236 26.97 19.69 29.65
N GLY A 237 28.02 19.17 28.99
CA GLY A 237 28.49 17.80 29.20
C GLY A 237 27.39 16.75 29.02
N SER A 238 27.17 15.94 30.04
CA SER A 238 26.15 14.87 30.05
C SER A 238 24.80 15.30 30.64
N PHE A 239 24.57 16.60 30.86
CA PHE A 239 23.28 17.09 31.36
C PHE A 239 22.33 17.33 30.19
N TRP A 240 21.28 16.52 30.14
CA TRP A 240 20.21 16.63 29.14
C TRP A 240 19.14 17.61 29.62
N ARG A 241 18.59 18.38 28.68
CA ARG A 241 17.41 19.22 28.87
C ARG A 241 16.35 18.82 27.88
N ALA A 242 15.08 18.94 28.27
CA ALA A 242 13.95 18.63 27.42
C ALA A 242 12.84 19.66 27.62
N GLN A 243 12.17 19.99 26.52
CA GLN A 243 10.89 20.68 26.51
C GLN A 243 9.86 19.67 26.01
N THR A 244 8.75 19.55 26.73
CA THR A 244 7.64 18.69 26.32
C THR A 244 6.56 19.49 25.62
N PHE A 245 5.85 18.86 24.70
CA PHE A 245 4.68 19.42 24.02
C PHE A 245 3.75 18.28 23.60
N GLN A 246 2.49 18.60 23.35
CA GLN A 246 1.57 17.69 22.66
C GLN A 246 1.44 18.14 21.22
N ALA A 247 1.68 17.23 20.27
CA ALA A 247 1.50 17.52 18.85
C ALA A 247 0.02 17.82 18.57
N GLN A 248 -0.25 18.95 17.90
CA GLN A 248 -1.63 19.38 17.63
C GLN A 248 -2.24 18.60 16.46
N THR A 249 -1.40 18.20 15.50
CA THR A 249 -1.77 17.40 14.33
C THR A 249 -0.67 16.39 14.01
N SER A 250 -1.03 15.28 13.37
CA SER A 250 -0.06 14.31 12.88
C SER A 250 0.74 14.90 11.72
N HIS A 251 2.06 14.95 11.84
CA HIS A 251 2.97 15.44 10.81
C HIS A 251 4.35 14.77 10.95
N THR A 252 5.20 14.93 9.93
CA THR A 252 6.59 14.45 9.96
C THR A 252 7.52 15.58 10.35
N VAL A 253 8.37 15.35 11.34
CA VAL A 253 9.42 16.31 11.73
C VAL A 253 10.52 16.32 10.68
N THR A 254 10.80 17.48 10.09
CA THR A 254 11.86 17.65 9.08
C THR A 254 13.02 18.53 9.57
N SER A 255 12.78 19.38 10.57
CA SER A 255 13.82 20.18 11.23
C SER A 255 13.39 20.57 12.64
N VAL A 256 14.38 20.84 13.49
CA VAL A 256 14.20 21.43 14.82
C VAL A 256 15.10 22.64 14.92
N SER A 257 14.58 23.75 15.45
CA SER A 257 15.37 24.96 15.69
C SER A 257 15.37 25.29 17.18
N LEU A 258 16.57 25.47 17.74
CA LEU A 258 16.76 25.90 19.13
C LEU A 258 17.34 27.31 19.15
N ALA A 259 16.76 28.19 19.96
CA ALA A 259 17.36 29.48 20.28
C ALA A 259 18.49 29.24 21.30
N LEU A 260 19.74 29.31 20.83
CA LEU A 260 20.92 29.04 21.65
C LEU A 260 21.77 30.30 21.81
N VAL A 261 22.29 30.48 23.02
CA VAL A 261 23.31 31.49 23.32
C VAL A 261 24.51 30.78 23.92
N LYS A 262 25.70 30.99 23.34
CA LYS A 262 26.94 30.46 23.91
C LYS A 262 27.39 31.32 25.09
N SER A 263 27.81 30.68 26.17
CA SER A 263 28.55 31.33 27.26
C SER A 263 29.99 30.83 27.26
N GLY A 264 30.96 31.74 27.19
CA GLY A 264 32.37 31.41 27.00
C GLY A 264 32.68 30.84 25.62
N ASN A 265 33.56 29.82 25.57
CA ASN A 265 33.99 29.16 24.32
C ASN A 265 33.73 27.64 24.36
N PRO A 266 32.46 27.20 24.37
CA PRO A 266 32.13 25.78 24.42
C PRO A 266 32.59 25.09 23.12
N GLY A 267 33.25 23.94 23.26
CA GLY A 267 33.54 23.04 22.14
C GLY A 267 32.48 21.94 22.00
N GLY A 268 32.49 21.24 20.86
CA GLY A 268 31.59 20.11 20.58
C GLY A 268 30.35 20.48 19.76
N SER A 269 29.49 19.48 19.53
CA SER A 269 28.23 19.64 18.79
C SER A 269 27.05 19.57 19.75
N VAL A 270 26.03 20.39 19.49
CA VAL A 270 24.72 20.22 20.12
C VAL A 270 23.99 19.14 19.35
N VAL A 271 23.49 18.13 20.07
CA VAL A 271 22.64 17.07 19.51
C VAL A 271 21.22 17.32 19.99
N VAL A 272 20.25 17.27 19.09
CA VAL A 272 18.83 17.38 19.40
C VAL A 272 18.12 16.10 19.01
N SER A 273 17.20 15.63 19.85
CA SER A 273 16.43 14.42 19.61
C SER A 273 14.96 14.60 19.97
N ILE A 274 14.07 13.93 19.25
CA ILE A 274 12.64 13.81 19.60
C ILE A 274 12.40 12.45 20.25
N ARG A 275 11.69 12.42 21.38
CA ARG A 275 11.32 11.20 22.12
C ARG A 275 9.87 11.24 22.56
N GLU A 276 9.31 10.06 22.75
CA GLU A 276 8.03 9.92 23.46
C GLU A 276 8.18 10.29 24.94
N THR A 277 7.06 10.61 25.59
CA THR A 277 7.01 10.87 27.04
C THR A 277 6.16 9.85 27.76
N ASP A 278 6.48 9.57 29.03
CA ASP A 278 5.60 8.79 29.91
C ASP A 278 4.39 9.61 30.39
N ALA A 279 3.53 9.01 31.20
CA ALA A 279 2.33 9.66 31.72
C ALA A 279 2.63 10.88 32.63
N ALA A 280 3.85 11.00 33.15
CA ALA A 280 4.30 12.13 33.95
C ALA A 280 5.02 13.21 33.10
N GLY A 281 5.18 12.98 31.79
CA GLY A 281 5.83 13.90 30.86
C GLY A 281 7.34 13.74 30.80
N TYR A 282 7.93 12.67 31.33
CA TYR A 282 9.37 12.45 31.22
C TYR A 282 9.72 11.78 29.89
N PRO A 283 10.78 12.22 29.17
CA PRO A 283 11.22 11.54 27.96
C PRO A 283 11.62 10.09 28.24
N VAL A 284 11.07 9.16 27.46
CA VAL A 284 11.32 7.71 27.59
C VAL A 284 11.60 7.06 26.24
N GLY A 285 12.21 5.89 26.27
CA GLY A 285 12.54 5.13 25.07
C GLY A 285 13.69 5.70 24.25
N SER A 286 13.80 5.22 23.01
CA SER A 286 14.82 5.63 22.04
C SER A 286 14.44 6.91 21.29
N ASP A 287 15.42 7.53 20.64
CA ASP A 287 15.21 8.67 19.76
C ASP A 287 14.32 8.28 18.57
N LEU A 288 13.24 9.03 18.35
CA LEU A 288 12.40 8.95 17.15
C LEU A 288 13.05 9.65 15.95
N ALA A 289 13.80 10.72 16.24
CA ALA A 289 14.64 11.46 15.30
C ALA A 289 15.78 12.12 16.08
N SER A 290 16.95 12.26 15.45
CA SER A 290 18.13 12.92 16.04
C SER A 290 18.91 13.69 14.97
N GLY A 291 19.50 14.83 15.33
CA GLY A 291 20.34 15.65 14.45
C GLY A 291 21.38 16.46 15.20
#